data_AF-A0A6N2D518-F1
#
_entry.id   AF-A0A6N2D518-F1
#
_cell.length_a   1.000
_cell.length_b   1.000
_cell.length_c   1.000
_cell.angle_alpha   90.00
_cell.angle_beta   90.00
_cell.angle_gamma   90.00
#
_symmetry.space_group_name_H-M   'P 1'
#
loop_
_entity.id
_entity.type
_entity.pdbx_description
1 polymer ?
#
loop_
_entity_poly.entity_id
_entity_poly.type
_entity_poly.pdbx_seq_one_letter_code
_entity_poly.pdbx_strand_id
1 'polypeptide(L)'
;MSLVDSVRWTLRKYATFSGRSSRSEYWYFFLFNLLVSIAAIAMDNVLFGTLNGGSGPIDLLTSLALFIPGIAVTARRLHDTGRSGWWMLLPLTIIGIIPYLIWVCSEGSREHNRYGLPVAQGPPGT
;
A
#
# COMPACT_ATOMS: atom_id res chain seq x y z
N MET A 1 -6.40 4.81 13.44
CA MET A 1 -6.18 5.63 12.22
C MET A 1 -7.43 5.54 11.40
N SER A 2 -8.00 6.68 10.99
CA SER A 2 -9.09 6.68 10.01
C SER A 2 -8.53 6.44 8.59
N LEU A 3 -9.42 6.11 7.64
CA LEU A 3 -9.05 5.96 6.23
C LEU A 3 -8.44 7.25 5.69
N VAL A 4 -9.07 8.39 5.96
CA VAL A 4 -8.63 9.73 5.50
C VAL A 4 -7.24 10.06 6.05
N ASP A 5 -7.00 9.78 7.33
CA ASP A 5 -5.68 10.02 7.93
C ASP A 5 -4.59 9.18 7.28
N SER A 6 -4.89 7.92 6.96
CA SER A 6 -3.96 6.97 6.36
C SER A 6 -3.57 7.38 4.95
N VAL A 7 -4.55 7.81 4.15
CA VAL A 7 -4.32 8.32 2.79
C VAL A 7 -3.50 9.61 2.84
N ARG A 8 -3.91 10.58 3.67
CA ARG A 8 -3.18 11.85 3.83
C ARG A 8 -1.73 11.63 4.25
N TRP A 9 -1.51 10.72 5.21
CA TRP A 9 -0.18 10.41 5.69
C TRP A 9 0.69 9.73 4.64
N THR A 10 0.12 8.80 3.86
CA THR A 10 0.84 8.09 2.79
C THR A 10 1.19 9.04 1.65
N LEU A 11 0.27 9.92 1.25
CA LEU A 11 0.53 10.95 0.25
C LEU A 11 1.56 11.99 0.74
N ARG A 12 1.59 12.31 2.04
CA ARG A 12 2.65 13.17 2.60
C ARG A 12 4.02 12.49 2.56
N LYS A 13 4.05 11.16 2.64
CA LYS A 13 5.25 10.31 2.55
C LYS A 13 5.38 9.67 1.15
N TYR A 14 5.01 10.42 0.11
CA TYR A 14 4.86 9.94 -1.26
C TYR A 14 6.03 9.06 -1.75
N ALA A 15 7.27 9.53 -1.56
CA ALA A 15 8.49 8.81 -1.94
C ALA A 15 9.40 8.49 -0.74
N THR A 16 8.82 8.37 0.46
CA THR A 16 9.58 8.05 1.67
C THR A 16 9.53 6.54 1.94
N PHE A 17 10.62 5.86 1.63
CA PHE A 17 10.79 4.42 1.84
C PHE A 17 11.30 4.06 3.24
N SER A 18 11.76 5.05 4.01
CA SER A 18 12.28 4.85 5.37
C SER A 18 11.18 4.83 6.43
N GLY A 19 11.44 4.11 7.52
CA GLY A 19 10.52 3.95 8.64
C GLY A 19 9.57 2.76 8.49
N ARG A 20 8.54 2.76 9.33
CA ARG A 20 7.58 1.66 9.51
C ARG A 20 6.15 2.16 9.30
N SER A 21 5.27 1.27 8.82
CA SER A 21 3.83 1.53 8.67
C SER A 21 3.01 0.47 9.38
N SER A 22 1.92 0.90 10.00
CA SER A 22 0.97 0.01 10.66
C SER A 22 0.19 -0.81 9.63
N ARG A 23 -0.41 -1.92 10.09
CA ARG A 23 -1.34 -2.73 9.28
C ARG A 23 -2.50 -1.90 8.73
N SER A 24 -3.06 -1.01 9.54
CA SER A 24 -4.20 -0.19 9.15
C SER A 24 -3.82 0.85 8.10
N GLU A 25 -2.64 1.46 8.19
CA GLU A 25 -2.15 2.39 7.16
C GLU A 25 -2.04 1.69 5.80
N TYR A 26 -1.43 0.50 5.76
CA TYR A 26 -1.29 -0.29 4.53
C TYR A 26 -2.66 -0.70 3.95
N TRP A 27 -3.54 -1.29 4.77
CA TRP A 27 -4.81 -1.81 4.28
C TRP A 27 -5.80 -0.71 3.88
N TYR A 28 -5.80 0.43 4.58
CA TYR A 28 -6.62 1.57 4.16
C TYR A 28 -6.09 2.24 2.89
N PHE A 29 -4.77 2.31 2.71
CA PHE A 29 -4.21 2.80 1.44
C PHE A 29 -4.50 1.84 0.28
N PHE A 30 -4.40 0.52 0.52
CA PHE A 30 -4.79 -0.49 -0.47
C PHE A 30 -6.27 -0.37 -0.86
N LEU A 31 -7.17 -0.23 0.12
CA LEU A 31 -8.60 -0.02 -0.13
C LEU A 31 -8.85 1.28 -0.91
N PHE A 32 -8.18 2.37 -0.54
CA PHE A 32 -8.26 3.63 -1.27
C PHE A 32 -7.83 3.47 -2.73
N ASN A 33 -6.69 2.83 -2.98
CA ASN A 33 -6.19 2.59 -4.32
C ASN A 33 -7.16 1.72 -5.15
N LEU A 34 -7.74 0.69 -4.53
CA LEU A 34 -8.78 -0.15 -5.16
C LEU A 34 -10.02 0.67 -5.56
N LEU A 35 -10.53 1.52 -4.66
CA LEU A 35 -11.69 2.37 -4.94
C LEU A 35 -11.40 3.40 -6.04
N VAL A 36 -10.21 4.00 -6.01
CA VAL A 36 -9.77 4.96 -7.01
C VAL A 36 -9.62 4.31 -8.38
N SER A 37 -9.08 3.09 -8.45
CA SER A 37 -8.97 2.34 -9.72
C SER A 37 -10.35 1.97 -10.28
N ILE A 38 -11.28 1.49 -9.45
CA ILE A 38 -12.67 1.22 -9.90
C ILE A 38 -13.32 2.50 -10.43
N ALA A 39 -13.17 3.62 -9.74
CA ALA A 39 -13.71 4.91 -10.18
C ALA A 39 -13.08 5.39 -11.48
N ALA A 40 -11.76 5.24 -11.64
CA ALA A 40 -11.04 5.62 -12.85
C ALA A 40 -11.49 4.80 -14.07
N ILE A 41 -11.60 3.47 -13.92
CA ILE A 41 -12.13 2.58 -14.96
C ILE A 41 -13.56 2.96 -15.33
N ALA A 42 -14.42 3.23 -14.35
CA ALA A 42 -15.80 3.65 -14.62
C ALA A 42 -15.85 4.98 -15.38
N MET A 43 -15.03 5.96 -15.00
CA MET A 43 -14.94 7.25 -15.70
C MET A 43 -14.44 7.09 -17.13
N ASP A 44 -13.42 6.25 -17.35
CA ASP A 44 -12.89 5.99 -18.68
C ASP A 44 -13.97 5.37 -19.60
N ASN A 45 -14.73 4.40 -19.10
CA ASN A 45 -15.84 3.79 -19.85
C ASN A 45 -16.94 4.79 -20.21
N VAL A 46 -17.22 5.76 -19.33
CA VAL A 46 -18.25 6.80 -19.59
C VAL A 46 -17.75 7.87 -20.56
N LEU A 47 -16.49 8.29 -20.45
CA LEU A 47 -15.94 9.43 -21.21
C LEU A 47 -15.38 9.03 -22.58
N PHE A 48 -14.71 7.87 -22.66
CA PHE A 48 -14.03 7.41 -23.87
C PHE A 48 -14.70 6.19 -24.51
N GLY A 49 -15.76 5.67 -23.88
CA GLY A 49 -16.43 4.43 -24.29
C GLY A 49 -15.63 3.20 -23.89
N THR A 50 -16.19 2.01 -24.12
CA THR A 50 -15.50 0.75 -23.87
C THR A 50 -14.36 0.58 -24.88
N LEU A 51 -13.18 1.10 -24.58
CA LEU A 51 -11.96 0.88 -25.36
C LEU A 51 -11.55 -0.59 -25.23
N ASN A 52 -12.16 -1.52 -25.97
CA ASN A 52 -11.72 -2.92 -26.17
C ASN A 52 -10.96 -3.59 -24.99
N GLY A 53 -11.46 -3.48 -23.76
CA GLY A 53 -10.83 -4.07 -22.57
C GLY A 53 -9.45 -3.53 -22.17
N GLY A 54 -9.00 -2.40 -22.72
CA GLY A 54 -7.75 -1.73 -22.36
C GLY A 54 -7.92 -0.71 -21.23
N SER A 55 -6.83 -0.46 -20.49
CA SER A 55 -6.75 0.62 -19.50
C SER A 55 -6.96 1.98 -20.18
N GLY A 56 -7.97 2.74 -19.75
CA GLY A 56 -8.19 4.09 -20.26
C GLY A 56 -7.15 5.09 -19.74
N PRO A 57 -7.09 6.30 -20.33
CA PRO A 57 -6.07 7.29 -19.98
C PRO A 57 -6.18 7.76 -18.52
N ILE A 58 -7.39 7.82 -17.93
CA ILE A 58 -7.56 8.25 -16.53
C ILE A 58 -7.04 7.16 -15.58
N ASP A 59 -7.37 5.90 -15.81
CA ASP A 59 -6.86 4.76 -15.06
C ASP A 59 -5.33 4.66 -15.14
N LEU A 60 -4.76 4.87 -16.33
CA LEU A 60 -3.30 4.88 -16.53
C LEU A 60 -2.62 5.98 -15.71
N LEU A 61 -3.10 7.22 -15.81
CA LEU A 61 -2.54 8.37 -15.08
C LEU A 61 -2.65 8.19 -13.58
N THR A 62 -3.80 7.71 -13.13
CA THR A 62 -4.08 7.47 -11.71
C THR A 62 -3.20 6.35 -11.15
N SER A 63 -3.04 5.26 -11.91
CA SER A 63 -2.14 4.16 -11.57
C SER A 63 -0.70 4.63 -11.45
N LEU A 64 -0.21 5.44 -12.39
CA LEU A 64 1.16 6.01 -12.32
C LEU A 64 1.35 6.93 -11.11
N ALA A 65 0.36 7.77 -10.79
CA ALA A 65 0.41 8.64 -9.64
C ALA A 65 0.38 7.88 -8.30
N LEU A 66 -0.34 6.75 -8.23
CA LEU A 66 -0.42 5.94 -7.01
C LEU A 66 0.65 4.84 -6.92
N PHE A 67 1.39 4.61 -8.00
CA PHE A 67 2.43 3.57 -8.07
C PHE A 67 3.55 3.80 -7.05
N ILE A 68 4.14 5.01 -7.06
CA ILE A 68 5.25 5.37 -6.16
C ILE A 68 4.83 5.28 -4.68
N PRO A 69 3.72 5.92 -4.22
CA PRO A 69 3.29 5.80 -2.82
C PRO A 69 2.88 4.37 -2.45
N GLY A 70 2.37 3.58 -3.40
CA GLY A 70 2.08 2.15 -3.22
C GLY A 70 3.34 1.32 -2.92
N ILE A 71 4.42 1.55 -3.66
CA ILE A 71 5.72 0.92 -3.37
C ILE A 71 6.25 1.42 -2.02
N ALA A 72 6.18 2.72 -1.76
CA ALA A 72 6.70 3.31 -0.52
C ALA A 72 6.01 2.76 0.74
N VAL A 73 4.68 2.64 0.75
CA VAL A 73 3.95 2.06 1.89
C VAL A 73 4.21 0.57 2.04
N THR A 74 4.35 -0.17 0.94
CA THR A 74 4.67 -1.61 0.98
C THR A 74 6.06 -1.86 1.55
N ALA A 75 7.05 -1.06 1.14
CA ALA A 75 8.40 -1.13 1.71
C ALA A 75 8.39 -0.87 3.23
N ARG A 76 7.71 0.20 3.67
CA ARG A 76 7.55 0.53 5.10
C ARG A 76 6.80 -0.56 5.87
N ARG A 77 5.88 -1.27 5.21
CA ARG A 77 5.14 -2.38 5.81
C ARG A 77 6.04 -3.63 5.99
N LEU A 78 6.87 -3.95 5.01
CA LEU A 78 7.86 -5.02 5.15
C LEU A 78 8.94 -4.69 6.19
N HIS A 79 9.33 -3.41 6.29
CA HIS A 79 10.20 -2.94 7.36
C HIS A 79 9.59 -3.15 8.75
N ASP A 80 8.26 -3.09 8.88
CA ASP A 80 7.57 -3.30 10.15
C ASP A 80 7.70 -4.75 10.67
N THR A 81 7.82 -5.73 9.77
CA THR A 81 8.11 -7.15 10.11
C THR A 81 9.61 -7.47 10.12
N GLY A 82 10.47 -6.46 10.04
CA GLY A 82 11.93 -6.61 10.08
C GLY A 82 12.55 -7.11 8.77
N ARG A 83 11.77 -7.17 7.68
CA ARG A 83 12.24 -7.58 6.34
C ARG A 83 12.70 -6.36 5.54
N SER A 84 13.51 -6.55 4.50
CA SER A 84 13.84 -5.48 3.55
C SER A 84 12.69 -5.18 2.59
N GLY A 85 12.59 -3.94 2.09
CA GLY A 85 11.57 -3.59 1.09
C GLY A 85 11.61 -4.43 -0.19
N TRP A 86 12.78 -4.97 -0.56
CA TRP A 86 12.97 -5.83 -1.74
C TRP A 86 12.15 -7.12 -1.73
N TRP A 87 11.72 -7.58 -0.56
CA TRP A 87 10.85 -8.76 -0.45
C TRP A 87 9.48 -8.57 -1.10
N MET A 88 9.10 -7.34 -1.48
CA MET A 88 7.90 -7.09 -2.28
C MET A 88 7.94 -7.69 -3.69
N LEU A 89 9.12 -8.12 -4.17
CA LEU A 89 9.27 -8.77 -5.47
C LEU A 89 8.95 -10.27 -5.42
N LEU A 90 8.80 -10.86 -4.23
CA LEU A 90 8.45 -12.29 -4.08
C LEU A 90 7.20 -12.73 -4.83
N PRO A 91 6.10 -11.96 -4.87
CA PRO A 91 4.92 -12.31 -5.65
C PRO A 91 5.20 -12.58 -7.14
N LEU A 92 6.28 -12.03 -7.71
CA LEU A 92 6.67 -12.25 -9.11
C LEU A 92 7.10 -13.70 -9.39
N THR A 93 7.54 -14.44 -8.36
CA THR A 93 7.93 -15.86 -8.51
C THR A 93 6.75 -16.82 -8.36
N ILE A 94 5.54 -16.29 -8.14
CA ILE A 94 4.28 -17.02 -7.85
C ILE A 94 4.31 -17.75 -6.49
N ILE A 95 5.36 -18.51 -6.20
CA ILE A 95 5.58 -19.23 -4.94
C ILE A 95 5.67 -18.23 -3.76
N GLY A 96 6.26 -17.05 -4.00
CA GLY A 96 6.43 -16.02 -2.99
C GLY A 96 5.17 -15.26 -2.58
N ILE A 97 4.01 -15.49 -3.22
CA ILE A 97 2.75 -14.81 -2.91
C ILE A 97 2.29 -15.11 -1.48
N ILE A 98 2.27 -16.38 -1.09
CA ILE A 98 1.82 -16.80 0.24
C ILE A 98 2.65 -16.17 1.36
N PRO A 99 3.99 -16.30 1.40
CA PRO A 99 4.80 -15.68 2.46
C PRO A 99 4.69 -14.15 2.45
N TYR A 100 4.60 -13.53 1.27
CA TYR A 100 4.39 -12.09 1.16
C TYR A 100 3.07 -11.65 1.81
N LEU A 101 1.95 -12.31 1.50
CA LEU A 101 0.65 -12.03 2.11
C LEU A 101 0.69 -12.21 3.62
N ILE A 102 1.32 -13.28 4.11
CA ILE A 102 1.49 -13.50 5.55
C ILE A 102 2.19 -12.30 6.18
N TRP A 103 3.30 -11.81 5.61
CA TRP A 103 4.04 -10.68 6.18
C TRP A 103 3.26 -9.37 6.15
N VAL A 104 2.53 -9.11 5.07
CA VAL A 104 1.70 -7.92 4.94
C VAL A 104 0.51 -7.95 5.91
N CYS A 105 0.00 -9.13 6.26
CA CYS A 105 -1.07 -9.33 7.26
C CYS A 105 -0.60 -9.43 8.72
N SER A 106 0.65 -9.86 8.97
CA SER A 106 1.16 -10.19 10.31
C SER A 106 1.29 -8.98 11.24
N GLU A 107 1.29 -9.15 12.56
CA GLU A 107 1.62 -8.03 13.44
C GLU A 107 3.07 -7.55 13.23
N GLY A 108 3.25 -6.22 13.27
CA GLY A 108 4.59 -5.62 13.28
C GLY A 108 5.38 -6.00 14.52
N SER A 109 6.71 -5.94 14.44
CA SER A 109 7.57 -6.18 15.60
C SER A 109 7.25 -5.20 16.74
N ARG A 110 7.03 -5.71 17.95
CA ARG A 110 6.81 -4.86 19.15
C ARG A 110 8.12 -4.23 19.65
N GLU A 111 9.24 -4.81 19.25
CA GLU A 111 10.57 -4.36 19.59
C GLU A 111 11.10 -3.32 18.59
N HIS A 112 12.09 -2.55 19.04
CA HIS A 112 12.90 -1.72 18.15
C HIS A 112 13.55 -2.61 17.09
N ASN A 113 13.39 -2.23 15.82
CA ASN A 113 14.05 -2.92 14.72
C ASN A 113 14.97 -1.96 13.97
N ARG A 114 15.78 -2.49 13.04
CA ARG A 114 16.72 -1.71 12.22
C ARG A 114 16.11 -0.55 11.41
N TYR A 115 14.78 -0.47 11.33
CA TYR A 115 14.02 0.54 10.59
C TYR A 115 13.31 1.54 11.51
N GLY A 116 13.42 1.41 12.84
CA GLY A 116 12.94 2.38 13.81
C GLY A 116 12.10 1.79 14.95
N LEU A 117 11.62 2.70 15.80
CA LEU A 117 10.71 2.39 16.90
C LEU A 117 9.40 1.76 16.39
N PRO A 118 8.76 0.89 17.20
CA PRO A 118 7.47 0.31 16.85
C PRO A 118 6.45 1.41 16.53
N VAL A 119 5.65 1.19 15.49
CA VAL A 119 4.51 2.07 15.21
C VAL A 119 3.57 1.94 16.39
N ALA A 120 3.30 3.06 17.10
CA ALA A 120 2.36 3.06 18.22
C ALA A 120 1.03 2.48 17.73
N GLN A 121 0.76 1.24 18.10
CA GLN A 121 -0.57 0.68 17.92
C GLN A 121 -1.48 1.54 18.79
N GLY A 122 -2.68 1.88 18.29
CA GLY A 122 -3.68 2.58 19.09
C GLY A 122 -3.84 1.95 20.47
N PRO A 123 -4.35 2.70 21.45
CA PRO A 123 -4.20 2.39 22.87
C PRO A 123 -4.55 0.91 23.14
N PRO A 124 -3.76 0.23 24.02
CA PRO A 124 -4.07 -1.13 24.40
C PRO A 124 -5.53 -1.16 24.87
N GLY A 125 -6.29 -2.12 24.35
CA GLY A 125 -7.75 -2.11 24.39
C GLY A 125 -8.35 -1.68 25.72
N THR A 126 -9.43 -0.92 25.61
CA THR A 126 -10.53 -0.97 26.57
C THR A 126 -11.62 -1.83 25.95
#